data_AF-A0A3M3ZXB5-F1
#
_entry.id   AF-A0A3M3ZXB5-F1
#
_cell.length_a   1.000
_cell.length_b   1.000
_cell.length_c   1.000
_cell.angle_alpha   90.00
_cell.angle_beta   90.00
_cell.angle_gamma   90.00
#
_symmetry.space_group_name_H-M   'P 1'
#
loop_
_entity.id
_entity.type
_entity.pdbx_description
1 polymer ?
#
loop_
_entity_poly.entity_id
_entity_poly.type
_entity_poly.pdbx_seq_one_letter_code
_entity_poly.pdbx_strand_id
1 'polypeptide(L)'
;MATPHIAGYSLEGRQRGTAQIYQAFCAHLGQAPSILLSDLLPPPWLAEVHLNASTDPAWALATLCRSVYDPRRDDADFRRSLVGTVEEQRKAFDLLRKHYPARREIEGLKVRINGESTALASIVSALGAQAI
;
A
#
# COMPACT_ATOMS: atom_id res chain seq x y z
N MET A 1 6.28 -17.07 5.78
CA MET A 1 6.51 -15.61 5.80
C MET A 1 6.31 -15.14 7.23
N ALA A 2 7.18 -14.29 7.76
CA ALA A 2 7.16 -13.77 9.12
C ALA A 2 7.52 -12.29 9.10
N THR A 3 6.71 -11.43 9.71
CA THR A 3 6.91 -9.96 9.72
C THR A 3 6.53 -9.41 11.10
N PRO A 4 7.11 -8.29 11.56
CA PRO A 4 6.90 -7.78 12.92
C PRO A 4 5.58 -7.00 13.06
N HIS A 5 4.45 -7.64 12.76
CA HIS A 5 3.11 -7.04 12.89
C HIS A 5 2.94 -5.69 12.15
N ILE A 6 3.41 -5.64 10.89
CA ILE A 6 3.39 -4.43 10.04
C ILE A 6 2.40 -4.51 8.87
N ALA A 7 1.53 -5.53 8.83
CA ALA A 7 0.62 -5.75 7.71
C ALA A 7 -0.25 -4.51 7.39
N GLY A 8 -0.70 -3.78 8.41
CA GLY A 8 -1.49 -2.54 8.28
C GLY A 8 -0.69 -1.22 8.18
N TYR A 9 0.65 -1.24 8.05
CA TYR A 9 1.49 -0.04 8.17
C TYR A 9 1.62 0.78 6.85
N SER A 10 0.57 0.82 6.02
CA SER A 10 0.55 1.73 4.87
C SER A 10 0.57 3.20 5.32
N LEU A 11 1.07 4.06 4.44
CA LEU A 11 1.03 5.51 4.65
C LEU A 11 -0.42 6.00 4.72
N GLU A 12 -1.25 5.53 3.80
CA GLU A 12 -2.68 5.75 3.76
C GLU A 12 -3.33 5.23 5.04
N GLY A 13 -3.06 3.99 5.45
CA GLY A 13 -3.62 3.38 6.66
C GLY A 13 -3.33 4.17 7.93
N ARG A 14 -2.11 4.71 8.07
CA ARG A 14 -1.73 5.55 9.21
C ARG A 14 -2.50 6.88 9.26
N GLN A 15 -2.78 7.50 8.12
CA GLN A 15 -3.47 8.79 8.05
C GLN A 15 -5.00 8.66 7.95
N ARG A 16 -5.51 7.53 7.45
CA ARG A 16 -6.93 7.27 7.23
C ARG A 16 -7.74 7.35 8.52
N GLY A 17 -7.19 6.89 9.66
CA GLY A 17 -7.86 7.02 10.95
C GLY A 17 -8.17 8.48 11.31
N THR A 18 -7.20 9.37 11.12
CA THR A 18 -7.40 10.81 11.32
C THR A 18 -8.40 11.39 10.34
N ALA A 19 -8.31 11.02 9.05
CA ALA A 19 -9.24 11.48 8.03
C ALA A 19 -10.69 11.05 8.29
N GLN A 20 -10.92 9.83 8.77
CA GLN A 20 -12.25 9.32 9.13
C GLN A 20 -12.84 10.06 10.33
N ILE A 21 -12.03 10.32 11.37
CA ILE A 21 -12.47 11.12 12.53
C ILE A 21 -12.81 12.55 12.09
N TYR A 22 -11.99 13.16 11.23
CA TYR A 22 -12.27 14.48 10.66
C TYR A 22 -13.59 14.52 9.88
N GLN A 23 -13.83 13.54 9.00
CA GLN A 23 -15.08 13.44 8.24
C GLN A 23 -16.29 13.29 9.16
N ALA A 24 -16.22 12.41 10.17
CA ALA A 24 -17.27 12.23 11.14
C ALA A 24 -17.54 13.50 11.96
N PHE A 25 -16.49 14.23 12.32
CA PHE A 25 -16.58 15.50 13.02
C PHE A 25 -17.25 16.59 12.17
N CYS A 26 -16.86 16.73 10.90
CA CYS A 26 -17.51 17.64 9.95
C CYS A 26 -19.01 17.31 9.81
N ALA A 27 -19.36 16.03 9.66
CA ALA A 27 -20.74 15.59 9.59
C ALA A 27 -21.53 15.95 10.86
N HIS A 28 -20.93 15.75 12.04
CA HIS A 28 -21.53 16.14 13.32
C HIS A 28 -21.81 17.64 13.42
N LEU A 29 -20.94 18.48 12.87
CA LEU A 29 -21.10 19.94 12.83
C LEU A 29 -22.01 20.43 11.69
N GLY A 30 -22.49 19.54 10.80
CA GLY A 30 -23.22 19.94 9.59
C GLY A 30 -22.37 20.72 8.59
N GLN A 31 -21.05 20.50 8.59
CA GLN A 31 -20.09 21.17 7.70
C GLN A 31 -19.59 20.21 6.63
N ALA A 32 -19.34 20.73 5.42
CA ALA A 32 -18.69 19.95 4.38
C ALA A 32 -17.17 19.84 4.68
N PRO A 33 -16.56 18.65 4.61
CA PRO A 33 -15.11 18.51 4.71
C PRO A 33 -14.44 19.21 3.53
N SER A 34 -13.44 20.04 3.79
CA SER A 34 -12.69 20.78 2.78
C SER A 34 -11.32 20.18 2.44
N ILE A 35 -10.87 19.21 3.24
CA ILE A 35 -9.59 18.51 3.06
C ILE A 35 -9.87 17.02 2.88
N LEU A 36 -9.29 16.43 1.84
CA LEU A 36 -9.33 15.00 1.58
C LEU A 36 -8.01 14.34 2.00
N LEU A 37 -8.06 13.03 2.27
CA LEU A 37 -6.86 12.26 2.60
C LEU A 37 -5.80 12.37 1.49
N SER A 38 -6.21 12.39 0.22
CA SER A 38 -5.33 12.57 -0.93
C SER A 38 -4.51 13.86 -0.89
N ASP A 39 -5.05 14.92 -0.27
CA ASP A 39 -4.41 16.23 -0.21
C ASP A 39 -3.24 16.26 0.79
N LEU A 40 -3.21 15.30 1.71
CA LEU A 40 -2.23 15.19 2.80
C LEU A 40 -1.13 14.18 2.49
N LEU A 41 -1.31 13.35 1.46
CA LEU A 41 -0.36 12.32 1.09
C LEU A 41 0.68 12.88 0.11
N PRO A 42 1.98 12.58 0.31
CA PRO A 42 2.97 12.88 -0.71
C PRO A 42 2.67 12.10 -2.00
N PRO A 43 3.17 12.59 -3.15
CA PRO A 43 3.08 11.85 -4.41
C PRO A 43 3.62 10.42 -4.27
N PRO A 44 2.98 9.41 -4.91
CA PRO A 44 3.51 8.05 -4.90
C PRO A 44 4.83 8.01 -5.65
N TRP A 45 5.78 7.19 -5.18
CA TRP A 45 7.06 6.98 -5.85
C TRP A 45 6.90 6.23 -7.18
N LEU A 46 5.85 5.40 -7.30
CA LEU A 46 5.41 4.74 -8.53
C LEU A 46 4.17 5.46 -9.06
N ALA A 47 4.32 6.25 -10.12
CA ALA A 47 3.24 7.06 -10.66
C ALA A 47 2.19 6.23 -11.41
N GLU A 48 2.64 5.33 -12.29
CA GLU A 48 1.78 4.49 -13.13
C GLU A 48 2.53 3.25 -13.66
N VAL A 49 1.77 2.23 -14.07
CA VAL A 49 2.25 1.03 -14.75
C VAL A 49 1.53 0.87 -16.07
N HIS A 50 2.27 0.53 -17.13
CA HIS A 50 1.71 0.25 -18.45
C HIS A 50 1.82 -1.24 -18.76
N LEU A 51 0.71 -1.83 -19.19
CA LEU A 51 0.63 -3.23 -19.61
C LEU A 51 0.24 -3.29 -21.07
N ASN A 52 0.83 -4.19 -21.85
CA ASN A 52 0.28 -4.53 -23.16
C ASN A 52 -1.02 -5.34 -22.97
N ALA A 53 -2.03 -5.15 -23.83
CA ALA A 53 -3.26 -5.95 -23.80
C ALA A 53 -3.03 -7.48 -23.88
N SER A 54 -1.93 -7.91 -24.50
CA SER A 54 -1.53 -9.32 -24.60
C SER A 54 -0.76 -9.84 -23.38
N THR A 55 -0.59 -9.04 -22.32
CA THR A 55 0.11 -9.47 -21.09
C THR A 55 -0.67 -10.61 -20.44
N ASP A 56 0.03 -11.67 -20.05
CA ASP A 56 -0.58 -12.75 -19.29
C ASP A 56 -1.22 -12.23 -17.99
N PRO A 57 -2.49 -12.57 -17.71
CA PRO A 57 -3.20 -12.07 -16.53
C PRO A 57 -2.53 -12.41 -15.19
N ALA A 58 -1.94 -13.60 -15.05
CA ALA A 58 -1.29 -14.00 -13.80
C ALA A 58 0.01 -13.21 -13.57
N TRP A 59 0.78 -12.98 -14.64
CA TRP A 59 1.95 -12.10 -14.61
C TRP A 59 1.58 -10.65 -14.29
N ALA A 60 0.52 -10.13 -14.90
CA ALA A 60 0.02 -8.78 -14.62
C ALA A 60 -0.36 -8.63 -13.14
N LEU A 61 -1.18 -9.54 -12.60
CA LEU A 61 -1.59 -9.54 -11.20
C LEU A 61 -0.40 -9.55 -10.24
N ALA A 62 0.54 -10.47 -10.44
CA ALA A 62 1.71 -10.58 -9.57
C ALA A 62 2.60 -9.34 -9.64
N THR A 63 2.74 -8.75 -10.83
CA THR A 63 3.55 -7.54 -11.07
C THR A 63 2.92 -6.33 -10.39
N LEU A 64 1.63 -6.08 -10.60
CA LEU A 64 0.91 -4.94 -10.00
C LEU A 64 0.96 -4.97 -8.47
N CYS A 65 0.76 -6.14 -7.86
CA CYS A 65 0.83 -6.28 -6.41
C CYS A 65 2.24 -5.98 -5.89
N ARG A 66 3.26 -6.63 -6.47
CA ARG A 66 4.64 -6.54 -5.98
C ARG A 66 5.33 -5.22 -6.33
N SER A 67 4.89 -4.52 -7.37
CA SER A 67 5.40 -3.18 -7.70
C SER A 67 5.01 -2.15 -6.64
N VAL A 68 3.87 -2.33 -5.96
CA VAL A 68 3.44 -1.48 -4.86
C VAL A 68 4.00 -1.96 -3.53
N TYR A 69 3.89 -3.26 -3.26
CA TYR A 69 4.36 -3.86 -2.01
C TYR A 69 4.70 -5.34 -2.16
N ASP A 70 5.94 -5.66 -1.84
CA ASP A 70 6.40 -7.04 -1.70
C ASP A 70 6.78 -7.35 -0.23
N PRO A 71 5.98 -8.16 0.49
CA PRO A 71 6.23 -8.47 1.90
C PRO A 71 7.50 -9.30 2.14
N ARG A 72 8.12 -9.84 1.08
CA ARG A 72 9.38 -10.60 1.19
C ARG A 72 10.54 -9.74 1.68
N ARG A 73 10.51 -8.43 1.41
CA ARG A 73 11.48 -7.47 1.97
C ARG A 73 11.37 -7.44 3.50
N ASP A 74 10.15 -7.25 4.02
CA ASP A 74 9.92 -7.18 5.46
C ASP A 74 10.20 -8.51 6.15
N ASP A 75 9.92 -9.64 5.49
CA ASP A 75 10.30 -10.97 5.98
C ASP A 75 11.82 -11.11 6.11
N ALA A 76 12.57 -10.68 5.10
CA ALA A 76 14.03 -10.71 5.15
C ALA A 76 14.58 -9.79 6.25
N ASP A 77 14.03 -8.58 6.38
CA ASP A 77 14.42 -7.59 7.39
C ASP A 77 14.15 -8.14 8.80
N PHE A 78 13.00 -8.80 8.99
CA PHE A 78 12.65 -9.44 10.24
C PHE A 78 13.55 -10.62 10.59
N ARG A 79 13.85 -11.50 9.63
CA ARG A 79 14.80 -12.61 9.88
C ARG A 79 16.17 -12.10 10.31
N ARG A 80 16.65 -11.00 9.70
CA ARG A 80 17.93 -10.38 10.09
C ARG A 80 17.90 -9.75 11.47
N SER A 81 16.72 -9.36 11.99
CA SER A 81 16.59 -8.80 13.34
C SER A 81 16.54 -9.85 14.45
N LEU A 82 16.37 -11.14 14.13
CA LEU A 82 16.25 -12.24 15.09
C LEU A 82 17.61 -12.82 15.50
N VAL A 83 18.59 -11.96 15.74
CA VAL A 83 19.95 -12.31 16.19
C VAL A 83 20.22 -11.74 17.58
N GLY A 84 21.15 -12.36 18.32
CA GLY A 84 21.49 -11.93 19.69
C GLY A 84 20.55 -12.49 20.75
N THR A 85 20.55 -11.86 21.92
CA THR A 85 19.74 -12.22 23.08
C THR A 85 18.24 -11.96 22.86
N VAL A 86 17.39 -12.57 23.67
CA VAL A 86 15.93 -12.35 23.62
C VAL A 86 15.59 -10.87 23.83
N GLU A 87 16.31 -10.15 24.68
CA GLU A 87 16.07 -8.73 24.91
C GLU A 87 16.41 -7.88 23.68
N GLU A 88 17.53 -8.16 23.01
CA GLU A 88 17.93 -7.50 21.76
C GLU A 88 16.92 -7.77 20.64
N GLN A 89 16.47 -9.01 20.49
CA GLN A 89 15.46 -9.38 19.50
C GLN A 89 14.13 -8.64 19.74
N ARG A 90 13.69 -8.51 20.99
CA ARG A 90 12.48 -7.74 21.34
C ARG A 90 12.62 -6.26 21.00
N LYS A 91 13.78 -5.66 21.33
CA LYS A 91 14.09 -4.27 20.96
C LYS A 91 14.09 -4.10 19.44
N ALA A 92 14.68 -5.04 18.70
CA ALA A 92 14.75 -4.99 17.24
C ALA A 92 13.36 -5.15 16.57
N PHE A 93 12.48 -5.99 17.12
CA PHE A 93 11.07 -6.11 16.69
C PHE A 93 10.36 -4.75 16.73
N ASP A 94 10.49 -4.02 17.85
CA ASP A 94 9.85 -2.71 18.00
C ASP A 94 10.52 -1.64 17.15
N LEU A 95 11.84 -1.68 16.96
CA LEU A 95 12.55 -0.76 16.09
C LEU A 95 12.12 -0.90 14.62
N LEU A 96 11.95 -2.12 14.11
CA LEU A 96 11.45 -2.35 12.75
C LEU A 96 10.06 -1.74 12.55
N ARG A 97 9.17 -1.84 13.54
CA ARG A 97 7.84 -1.23 13.51
C ARG A 97 7.92 0.30 13.56
N LYS A 98 8.72 0.84 14.47
CA LYS A 98 8.86 2.28 14.68
C LYS A 98 9.45 2.99 13.47
N HIS A 99 10.44 2.38 12.83
CA HIS A 99 11.14 2.91 11.67
C HIS A 99 10.67 2.33 10.34
N TYR A 100 9.45 1.78 10.31
CA TYR A 100 8.89 1.17 9.12
C TYR A 100 8.79 2.18 7.95
N PRO A 101 9.28 1.84 6.75
CA PRO A 101 9.33 2.77 5.62
C PRO A 101 7.93 3.18 5.16
N ALA A 102 7.86 4.29 4.42
CA ALA A 102 6.62 4.70 3.78
C ALA A 102 6.25 3.69 2.68
N ARG A 103 5.16 2.95 2.90
CA ARG A 103 4.57 1.99 1.96
C ARG A 103 3.22 2.51 1.47
N ARG A 104 2.96 2.46 0.16
CA ARG A 104 1.68 2.83 -0.45
C ARG A 104 0.69 1.66 -0.49
N GLU A 105 -0.58 1.95 -0.78
CA GLU A 105 -1.61 0.94 -1.05
C GLU A 105 -1.86 0.80 -2.55
N ILE A 106 -2.35 -0.38 -2.98
CA ILE A 106 -2.58 -0.68 -4.40
C ILE A 106 -3.73 0.12 -5.01
N GLU A 107 -4.67 0.59 -4.18
CA GLU A 107 -5.80 1.43 -4.60
C GLU A 107 -5.34 2.74 -5.27
N GLY A 108 -4.16 3.24 -4.88
CA GLY A 108 -3.57 4.44 -5.48
C GLY A 108 -2.78 4.19 -6.78
N LEU A 109 -2.59 2.93 -7.21
CA LEU A 109 -1.81 2.61 -8.39
C LEU A 109 -2.61 2.92 -9.66
N LYS A 110 -2.03 3.71 -10.55
CA LYS A 110 -2.58 3.94 -11.90
C LYS A 110 -2.07 2.88 -12.87
N VAL A 111 -2.96 2.28 -13.64
CA VAL A 111 -2.64 1.23 -14.61
C VAL A 111 -3.22 1.58 -15.97
N ARG A 112 -2.34 1.69 -16.96
CA ARG A 112 -2.71 1.86 -18.37
C ARG A 112 -2.61 0.52 -19.09
N ILE A 113 -3.64 0.16 -19.85
CA ILE A 113 -3.60 -1.00 -20.74
C ILE A 113 -3.49 -0.50 -22.17
N ASN A 114 -2.41 -0.87 -22.85
CA ASN A 114 -2.15 -0.53 -24.24
C ASN A 114 -2.88 -1.53 -25.14
N GLY A 115 -4.09 -1.16 -25.56
CA GLY A 115 -5.02 -2.00 -26.32
C GLY A 115 -6.23 -2.40 -25.48
N GLU A 116 -7.04 -3.34 -25.99
CA GLU A 116 -8.25 -3.81 -25.31
C GLU A 116 -8.02 -5.18 -24.66
N SER A 117 -8.26 -5.27 -23.35
CA SER A 117 -8.21 -6.54 -22.62
C SER A 117 -9.16 -6.51 -21.43
N THR A 118 -10.28 -7.22 -21.56
CA THR A 118 -11.30 -7.34 -20.51
C THR A 118 -10.75 -8.03 -19.26
N ALA A 119 -9.88 -9.03 -19.44
CA ALA A 119 -9.24 -9.75 -18.35
C ALA A 119 -8.33 -8.83 -17.52
N LEU A 120 -7.50 -8.03 -18.17
CA LEU A 120 -6.61 -7.09 -17.48
C LEU A 120 -7.40 -5.96 -16.82
N ALA A 121 -8.42 -5.42 -17.48
CA ALA A 121 -9.29 -4.40 -16.89
C ALA A 121 -10.01 -4.92 -15.64
N SER A 122 -10.49 -6.18 -15.68
CA SER A 122 -11.11 -6.84 -14.53
C SER A 122 -10.12 -7.00 -13.36
N ILE A 123 -8.86 -7.37 -13.64
CA ILE A 123 -7.82 -7.46 -12.60
C ILE A 123 -7.56 -6.09 -11.96
N VAL A 124 -7.38 -5.04 -12.76
CA VAL A 124 -7.13 -3.68 -12.25
C VAL A 124 -8.25 -3.24 -11.31
N SER A 125 -9.52 -3.42 -11.74
CA SER A 125 -10.69 -3.10 -10.93
C SER A 125 -10.80 -3.97 -9.66
N ALA A 126 -10.56 -5.28 -9.76
CA ALA A 126 -10.63 -6.20 -8.62
C ALA A 126 -9.56 -5.92 -7.56
N LEU A 127 -8.40 -5.38 -7.97
CA LEU A 127 -7.35 -4.91 -7.06
C LEU A 127 -7.68 -3.56 -6.41
N GLY A 128 -8.69 -2.84 -6.90
CA GLY A 128 -9.00 -1.47 -6.50
C GLY A 128 -8.06 -0.42 -7.13
N ALA A 129 -7.17 -0.83 -8.03
CA ALA A 129 -6.28 0.09 -8.75
C ALA A 129 -7.07 0.93 -9.78
N GLN A 130 -6.49 2.04 -10.21
CA GLN A 130 -7.14 3.00 -11.12
C GLN A 130 -6.78 2.68 -12.58
N ALA A 131 -7.77 2.27 -13.38
CA ALA A 131 -7.60 2.16 -14.82
C ALA A 131 -7.58 3.55 -15.48
N ILE A 132 -6.57 3.84 -16.31
CA ILE A 132 -6.34 5.15 -16.96
C ILE A 132 -5.98 5.06 -18.44
#